data_AF-A0AAJ5VRH1-F1
#
_entry.id   AF-A0AAJ5VRH1-F1
#
_cell.length_a   1.000
_cell.length_b   1.000
_cell.length_c   1.000
_cell.angle_alpha   90.00
_cell.angle_beta   90.00
_cell.angle_gamma   90.00
#
_symmetry.space_group_name_H-M   'P 1'
#
loop_
_entity.id
_entity.type
_entity.pdbx_description
1 polymer ?
#
loop_
_entity_poly.entity_id
_entity_poly.type
_entity_poly.pdbx_seq_one_letter_code
_entity_poly.pdbx_strand_id
1 'polypeptide(L)' 'MRFAIGLVIGLTVGGVGAAVAQAVARVDTNGVLAGYTVQKGSETVCRDPMVWNDFRGQGSFIVCE' A
#
# COMPACT_ATOMS: atom_id res chain seq x y z
N MET A 1 -39.98 -27.07 29.07
CA MET A 1 -38.88 -27.70 28.31
C MET A 1 -38.21 -26.54 27.56
N ARG A 2 -36.98 -26.07 27.84
CA ARG A 2 -35.65 -26.74 27.78
C ARG A 2 -35.50 -27.48 26.44
N PHE A 3 -34.52 -27.25 25.56
CA PHE A 3 -33.22 -26.52 25.61
C PHE A 3 -33.11 -25.58 24.37
N ALA A 4 -32.04 -24.83 24.03
CA ALA A 4 -30.68 -24.65 24.55
C ALA A 4 -30.22 -23.17 24.34
N ILE A 5 -29.36 -22.58 25.18
CA ILE A 5 -27.89 -22.42 25.08
C ILE A 5 -27.42 -21.71 23.78
N GLY A 6 -26.95 -20.47 23.94
CA GLY A 6 -26.46 -19.63 22.84
C GLY A 6 -24.99 -19.84 22.50
N LEU A 7 -24.57 -19.27 21.36
CA LEU A 7 -23.19 -19.30 20.87
C LEU A 7 -22.64 -17.88 20.75
N VAL A 8 -22.11 -17.34 21.85
CA VAL A 8 -21.28 -16.13 21.80
C VAL A 8 -19.84 -16.55 21.52
N ILE A 9 -19.47 -16.62 20.24
CA ILE A 9 -18.05 -16.65 19.85
C ILE A 9 -17.59 -15.21 19.76
N GLY A 10 -17.02 -14.71 20.87
CA GLY A 10 -16.16 -13.54 20.81
C GLY A 10 -14.85 -13.96 20.16
N LEU A 11 -14.62 -13.56 18.90
CA LEU A 11 -13.26 -13.53 18.36
C LEU A 11 -12.65 -12.17 18.71
N THR A 12 -11.63 -12.21 19.54
CA THR A 12 -10.93 -11.06 20.11
C THR A 12 -10.29 -10.18 19.04
N VAL A 13 -10.00 -8.94 19.42
CA VAL A 13 -9.29 -7.93 18.61
C VAL A 13 -7.89 -8.43 18.23
N GLY A 14 -7.81 -9.24 17.16
CA GLY A 14 -6.59 -9.51 16.43
C GLY A 14 -6.40 -8.40 15.41
N GLY A 15 -5.33 -7.61 15.57
CA GLY A 15 -5.20 -6.33 14.88
C GLY A 15 -5.43 -6.41 13.37
N VAL A 16 -6.21 -5.48 12.85
CA VAL A 16 -6.22 -5.11 11.42
C VAL A 16 -4.88 -4.45 11.07
N GLY A 17 -3.80 -5.23 11.11
CA GLY A 17 -2.60 -4.95 10.37
C GLY A 17 -3.00 -4.96 8.90
N ALA A 18 -3.29 -3.78 8.36
CA ALA A 18 -3.57 -3.62 6.95
C ALA A 18 -2.41 -4.24 6.17
N ALA A 19 -2.67 -5.37 5.51
CA ALA A 19 -1.70 -5.99 4.64
C ALA A 19 -1.51 -5.04 3.44
N VAL A 20 -0.57 -4.11 3.59
CA VAL A 20 -0.13 -3.21 2.53
C VAL A 20 0.55 -4.06 1.48
N ALA A 21 -0.26 -4.56 0.55
CA ALA A 21 0.21 -5.25 -0.63
C ALA A 21 1.23 -4.33 -1.30
N GLN A 22 2.49 -4.74 -1.31
CA GLN A 22 3.57 -3.96 -1.91
C GLN A 22 3.33 -3.95 -3.43
N ALA A 23 2.67 -2.90 -3.91
CA ALA A 23 2.36 -2.72 -5.30
C ALA A 23 3.66 -2.52 -6.08
N VAL A 24 4.12 -3.58 -6.76
CA VAL A 24 5.27 -3.53 -7.64
C VAL A 24 4.86 -2.83 -8.94
N ALA A 25 5.00 -1.51 -8.96
CA ALA A 25 4.95 -0.73 -10.19
C ALA A 25 6.18 -1.08 -11.04
N ARG A 26 5.98 -1.31 -12.34
CA ARG A 26 7.05 -1.43 -13.33
C ARG A 26 6.93 -0.29 -14.33
N VAL A 27 8.05 0.35 -14.63
CA VAL A 27 8.16 1.37 -15.68
C VAL A 27 9.45 1.10 -16.43
N ASP A 28 9.41 1.07 -17.76
CA ASP A 28 10.58 0.75 -18.58
C ASP A 28 11.55 1.94 -18.73
N THR A 29 11.13 3.15 -18.35
CA THR A 29 11.86 4.41 -18.55
C THR A 29 11.37 5.50 -17.57
N ASN A 30 11.90 6.71 -17.68
CA ASN A 30 11.41 7.88 -16.94
C ASN A 30 9.96 8.20 -17.34
N GLY A 31 9.09 8.51 -16.38
CA GLY A 31 7.71 8.88 -16.69
C GLY A 31 6.80 9.04 -15.47
N VAL A 32 5.57 9.48 -15.70
CA VAL A 32 4.55 9.65 -14.66
C VAL A 32 3.81 8.34 -14.41
N LEU A 33 3.76 7.91 -13.14
CA LEU A 33 2.94 6.78 -12.69
C LEU A 33 1.48 7.21 -12.48
N ALA A 34 0.77 7.45 -13.57
CA ALA A 34 -0.64 7.85 -13.51
C ALA A 34 -1.53 6.76 -12.85
N GLY A 35 -2.41 7.18 -11.93
CA GLY A 35 -3.25 6.32 -11.10
C GLY A 35 -2.60 5.85 -9.80
N TYR A 36 -1.36 6.26 -9.49
CA TYR A 36 -0.64 5.80 -8.29
C TYR A 36 -0.66 6.84 -7.16
N THR A 37 -0.56 6.36 -5.92
CA THR A 37 -0.48 7.20 -4.72
C THR A 37 0.72 6.77 -3.88
N VAL A 38 1.63 7.71 -3.62
CA VAL A 38 2.78 7.50 -2.73
C VAL A 38 2.32 7.73 -1.30
N GLN A 39 2.53 6.75 -0.42
CA GLN A 39 2.18 6.84 1.00
C GLN A 39 3.41 6.71 1.90
N LYS A 40 3.41 7.46 3.00
CA LYS A 40 4.43 7.40 4.06
C LYS A 40 3.70 7.21 5.39
N GLY A 41 3.64 5.98 5.87
CA GLY A 41 2.76 5.62 6.98
C GLY A 41 1.29 5.79 6.57
N SER A 42 0.54 6.60 7.31
CA SER A 42 -0.87 6.94 7.00
C SER A 42 -1.04 8.21 6.17
N GLU A 43 0.04 8.85 5.73
CA GLU A 43 0.02 10.10 4.97
C GLU A 43 0.18 9.84 3.46
N THR A 44 -0.63 10.50 2.64
CA THR A 44 -0.40 10.58 1.18
C THR A 44 0.64 11.66 0.92
N VAL A 45 1.80 11.27 0.38
CA VAL A 45 2.89 12.20 0.03
C VAL A 45 2.59 12.90 -1.30
N CYS A 46 2.22 12.14 -2.33
CA CYS A 46 1.78 12.67 -3.61
C CYS A 46 0.93 11.65 -4.39
N ARG A 47 0.27 12.13 -5.43
CA ARG A 47 -0.43 11.32 -6.44
C ARG A 47 0.27 11.49 -7.78
N ASP A 48 0.20 10.47 -8.61
CA ASP A 48 0.77 10.44 -9.96
C ASP A 48 2.26 10.87 -9.99
N PRO A 49 3.14 10.22 -9.18
CA PRO A 49 4.53 10.62 -9.05
C PRO A 49 5.31 10.45 -10.36
N MET A 50 6.36 11.24 -10.53
CA MET A 50 7.32 11.05 -11.60
C MET A 50 8.39 10.04 -11.16
N VAL A 51 8.68 9.06 -12.02
CA VAL A 51 9.78 8.11 -11.84
C VAL A 51 10.97 8.55 -12.69
N TRP A 52 12.14 8.66 -12.07
CA TRP A 52 13.40 8.92 -12.77
C TRP A 52 14.33 7.71 -12.58
N ASN A 53 14.87 7.16 -13.66
CA ASN A 53 15.86 6.10 -13.60
C ASN A 53 17.21 6.62 -13.06
N ASP A 54 17.89 5.80 -12.27
CA ASP A 54 19.24 6.09 -11.83
C ASP A 54 20.26 5.77 -12.93
N PHE A 55 20.58 6.78 -13.75
CA PHE A 55 21.63 6.67 -14.77
C PHE A 55 23.06 6.56 -14.19
N ARG A 56 23.23 6.62 -12.86
CA ARG A 56 24.51 6.52 -12.15
C ARG A 56 24.61 5.26 -11.27
N GLY A 57 23.59 4.40 -11.25
CA GLY A 57 23.51 3.23 -10.37
C GLY A 57 22.58 2.14 -10.91
N GLN A 58 22.06 1.31 -10.00
CA GLN A 58 20.96 0.38 -10.31
C GLN A 58 19.71 0.81 -9.53
N GLY A 59 18.68 1.27 -10.24
CA GLY A 59 17.39 1.58 -9.65
C GLY A 59 16.62 2.70 -10.35
N SER A 60 15.55 3.13 -9.71
CA SER A 60 14.74 4.30 -10.08
C SER A 60 14.28 5.01 -8.81
N PHE A 61 14.05 6.32 -8.91
CA PHE A 61 13.62 7.20 -7.83
C PHE A 61 12.17 7.65 -8.05
N ILE A 62 11.43 7.84 -6.95
CA ILE A 62 10.13 8.52 -6.94
C ILE A 62 10.36 10.01 -6.66
N VAL A 63 9.84 10.86 -7.53
CA VAL A 63 9.83 12.32 -7.42
C VAL A 63 8.38 12.79 -7.33
N CYS A 64 8.07 13.54 -6.27
CA CYS A 64 6.82 14.28 -6.13
C CYS A 64 7.09 15.75 -6.48
N GLU A 65 6.22 16.36 -7.29
CA GLU A 65 6.15 17.80 -7.53
C GLU A 65 5.06 18.46 -6.67
#